data_AF-A0A7W8CFW5-F1
#
_entry.id   AF-A0A7W8CFW5-F1
#
_cell.length_a   1.000
_cell.length_b   1.000
_cell.length_c   1.000
_cell.angle_alpha   90.00
_cell.angle_beta   90.00
_cell.angle_gamma   90.00
#
_symmetry.space_group_name_H-M   'P 1'
#
loop_
_entity.id
_entity.type
_entity.pdbx_description
1 polymer ?
#
loop_
_entity_poly.entity_id
_entity_poly.type
_entity_poly.pdbx_seq_one_letter_code
_entity_poly.pdbx_strand_id
1 'polypeptide(L)'
;MTSPGSPWEVREWCSMDMRADEPVKPSGVVTFLFTDIEGSTRRWEAHAQSMRAALAALFAYGWARSDVEPAAAYEALRRALMMARDSGNRQIASHIAVNLTRLATNRDDTDAALDYVTLAVRSYYDCGNFSLLPTALAVLTALLDRLARAEPAATMSRFATTTFTQLAYPELAAAIRHLREVLGDDGYESLAQVGAVMTPAAMATYAIDQIDEARAELE
;
A
#
# COMPACT_ATOMS: atom_id res chain seq x y z
N MET A 1 13.00 48.12 5.48
CA MET A 1 13.83 47.15 4.73
C MET A 1 14.35 46.12 5.72
N THR A 2 14.14 44.84 5.38
CA THR A 2 14.79 43.59 5.87
C THR A 2 14.71 43.19 7.36
N SER A 3 13.85 42.19 7.62
CA SER A 3 14.13 41.01 8.48
C SER A 3 14.92 39.96 7.63
N PRO A 4 15.41 38.76 8.09
CA PRO A 4 14.96 37.97 9.26
C PRO A 4 15.99 37.06 10.01
N GLY A 5 15.52 36.42 11.10
CA GLY A 5 15.97 35.12 11.62
C GLY A 5 16.62 35.17 13.02
N SER A 6 16.23 34.41 14.04
CA SER A 6 15.34 33.24 14.15
C SER A 6 14.79 33.06 15.58
N PRO A 7 13.76 32.22 15.77
CA PRO A 7 12.92 32.19 16.97
C PRO A 7 12.96 30.83 17.69
N TRP A 8 13.61 30.74 18.85
CA TRP A 8 13.30 29.77 19.92
C TRP A 8 14.25 30.00 21.11
N GLU A 9 13.77 30.58 22.20
CA GLU A 9 14.37 30.38 23.53
C GLU A 9 13.28 29.83 24.42
N VAL A 10 13.11 28.50 24.39
CA VAL A 10 12.26 27.78 25.31
C VAL A 10 13.11 27.42 26.53
N ARG A 11 13.09 28.29 27.54
CA ARG A 11 13.57 27.99 28.89
C ARG A 11 12.48 28.37 29.87
N GLU A 12 11.57 27.45 30.19
CA GLU A 12 10.84 27.42 31.48
C GLU A 12 9.86 26.24 31.63
N TRP A 13 10.27 25.01 31.32
CA TRP A 13 9.45 23.83 31.64
C TRP A 13 10.34 22.71 32.19
N CYS A 14 10.93 22.94 33.37
CA CYS A 14 11.63 21.89 34.11
C CYS A 14 11.32 22.04 35.60
N SER A 15 10.09 21.72 35.98
CA SER A 15 9.72 21.35 37.35
C SER A 15 8.32 20.74 37.38
N MET A 16 8.20 19.50 36.94
CA MET A 16 7.16 18.59 37.43
C MET A 16 7.63 17.15 37.24
N ASP A 17 7.97 16.52 38.36
CA ASP A 17 8.29 15.09 38.49
C ASP A 17 7.14 14.24 37.94
N MET A 18 7.36 13.60 36.78
CA MET A 18 6.63 12.40 36.37
C MET A 18 7.61 11.23 36.39
N ARG A 19 7.63 10.47 37.50
CA ARG A 19 8.19 9.12 37.52
C ARG A 19 7.28 8.20 36.71
N ALA A 20 7.56 8.07 35.42
CA ALA A 20 7.13 6.94 34.62
C ALA A 20 8.24 5.88 34.65
N ASP A 21 7.87 4.65 35.01
CA ASP A 21 8.77 3.50 35.02
C ASP A 21 9.28 3.26 33.59
N GLU A 22 10.59 3.35 33.36
CA GLU A 22 11.20 3.12 32.04
C GLU A 22 10.98 1.65 31.63
N PRO A 23 10.49 1.35 30.41
CA PRO A 23 10.42 -0.02 29.94
C PRO A 23 11.83 -0.60 29.85
N VAL A 24 12.09 -1.64 30.65
CA VAL A 24 13.40 -2.30 30.76
C VAL A 24 13.87 -2.74 29.37
N LYS A 25 14.95 -2.09 28.89
CA LYS A 25 15.64 -2.48 27.65
C LYS A 25 16.22 -3.89 27.83
N PRO A 26 15.99 -4.83 26.91
CA PRO A 26 16.56 -6.17 27.03
C PRO A 26 18.09 -6.07 27.05
N SER A 27 18.71 -6.50 28.15
CA SER A 27 20.16 -6.43 28.40
C SER A 27 20.92 -7.66 27.88
N GLY A 28 20.32 -8.41 26.96
CA GLY A 28 20.89 -9.59 26.31
C GLY A 28 21.09 -9.38 24.81
N VAL A 29 21.96 -10.19 24.19
CA VAL A 29 22.07 -10.22 22.73
C VAL A 29 20.74 -10.67 22.14
N VAL A 30 20.04 -9.75 21.47
CA VAL A 30 18.86 -10.08 20.66
C VAL A 30 19.37 -10.66 19.34
N THR A 31 19.45 -11.98 19.26
CA THR A 31 19.72 -12.67 17.99
C THR A 31 18.46 -12.65 17.14
N PHE A 32 18.41 -11.76 16.14
CA PHE A 32 17.46 -11.89 15.04
C PHE A 32 17.84 -13.12 14.22
N LEU A 33 17.04 -14.16 14.32
CA LEU A 33 17.21 -15.36 13.50
C LEU A 33 16.66 -15.09 12.10
N PHE A 34 17.51 -14.58 11.20
CA PHE A 34 17.24 -14.51 9.75
C PHE A 34 17.35 -15.90 9.13
N THR A 35 16.41 -16.81 9.42
CA THR A 35 16.39 -18.15 8.83
C THR A 35 16.10 -18.18 7.32
N ASP A 36 16.02 -17.05 6.62
CA ASP A 36 15.74 -16.99 5.18
C ASP A 36 16.79 -16.28 4.30
N ILE A 37 17.96 -15.90 4.84
CA ILE A 37 19.03 -15.30 4.03
C ILE A 37 20.13 -16.31 3.68
N GLU A 38 20.41 -17.27 4.56
CA GLU A 38 21.45 -18.26 4.31
C GLU A 38 21.01 -19.34 3.32
N GLY A 39 21.20 -19.04 2.02
CA GLY A 39 21.02 -19.97 0.91
C GLY A 39 20.09 -19.46 -0.20
N SER A 40 19.29 -18.43 0.03
CA SER A 40 18.46 -17.82 -1.03
C SER A 40 19.34 -17.20 -2.11
N THR A 41 20.38 -16.45 -1.74
CA THR A 41 21.39 -15.91 -2.66
C THR A 41 22.04 -17.02 -3.49
N ARG A 42 22.47 -18.12 -2.84
CA ARG A 42 23.09 -19.27 -3.52
C ARG A 42 22.13 -19.98 -4.48
N ARG A 43 20.84 -20.10 -4.16
CA ARG A 43 19.83 -20.66 -5.09
C ARG A 43 19.52 -19.72 -6.25
N TRP A 44 19.52 -18.40 -6.02
CA TRP A 44 19.41 -17.41 -7.09
C TRP A 44 20.61 -17.44 -8.04
N GLU A 45 21.83 -17.61 -7.51
CA GLU A 45 23.05 -17.74 -8.31
C GLU A 45 23.11 -19.06 -9.09
N ALA A 46 22.77 -20.19 -8.46
CA ALA A 46 22.84 -21.51 -9.08
C ALA A 46 21.64 -21.85 -9.99
N HIS A 47 20.45 -21.31 -9.70
CA HIS A 47 19.18 -21.71 -10.32
C HIS A 47 18.26 -20.52 -10.64
N ALA A 48 18.82 -19.40 -11.10
CA ALA A 48 18.09 -18.17 -11.43
C ALA A 48 16.82 -18.41 -12.28
N GLN A 49 16.91 -19.28 -13.29
CA GLN A 49 15.79 -19.55 -14.18
C GLN A 49 14.63 -20.26 -13.46
N SER A 50 14.93 -21.27 -12.63
CA SER A 50 13.94 -22.00 -11.85
C SER A 50 13.27 -21.09 -10.81
N MET A 51 14.04 -20.20 -10.19
CA MET A 51 13.52 -19.23 -9.22
C MET A 51 12.59 -18.21 -9.88
N ARG A 52 12.95 -17.69 -11.07
CA ARG A 52 12.06 -16.81 -11.87
C ARG A 52 10.79 -17.52 -12.31
N ALA A 53 10.88 -18.78 -12.74
CA ALA A 53 9.72 -19.58 -13.12
C ALA A 53 8.78 -19.82 -11.93
N ALA A 54 9.33 -20.14 -10.76
CA ALA A 54 8.54 -20.30 -9.54
C ALA A 54 7.85 -19.00 -9.11
N LEU A 55 8.54 -17.86 -9.16
CA LEU A 55 7.95 -16.54 -8.92
C LEU A 55 6.77 -16.26 -9.87
N ALA A 56 6.98 -16.47 -11.18
CA ALA A 56 5.95 -16.25 -12.19
C ALA A 56 4.75 -17.19 -11.99
N ALA A 57 5.00 -18.46 -11.65
CA ALA A 57 3.95 -19.45 -11.40
C ALA A 57 3.11 -19.09 -10.17
N LEU A 58 3.75 -18.68 -9.07
CA LEU A 58 3.05 -18.24 -7.86
C LEU A 58 2.22 -16.97 -8.11
N PHE A 59 2.78 -16.00 -8.83
CA PHE A 59 2.04 -14.79 -9.19
C PHE A 59 0.84 -15.11 -10.09
N ALA A 60 1.02 -15.93 -11.13
CA ALA A 60 -0.05 -16.32 -12.03
C ALA A 60 -1.15 -17.12 -11.31
N TYR A 61 -0.78 -18.05 -10.42
CA TYR A 61 -1.75 -18.78 -9.60
C TYR A 61 -2.53 -17.84 -8.68
N GLY A 62 -1.84 -16.94 -7.98
CA GLY A 62 -2.45 -15.94 -7.11
C GLY A 62 -3.44 -15.03 -7.84
N TRP A 63 -3.07 -14.58 -9.04
CA TRP A 63 -3.95 -13.78 -9.89
C TRP A 63 -5.17 -14.59 -10.35
N ALA A 64 -4.95 -15.78 -10.94
CA ALA A 64 -6.01 -16.55 -11.58
C ALA A 64 -6.98 -17.22 -10.59
N ARG A 65 -6.55 -17.43 -9.35
CA ARG A 65 -7.34 -18.12 -8.32
C ARG A 65 -7.83 -17.19 -7.22
N SER A 66 -7.65 -15.87 -7.33
CA SER A 66 -8.08 -14.92 -6.29
C SER A 66 -9.56 -15.04 -5.94
N ASP A 67 -10.40 -15.37 -6.92
CA ASP A 67 -11.86 -15.37 -6.76
C ASP A 67 -12.41 -16.74 -6.33
N VAL A 68 -11.67 -17.81 -6.63
CA VAL A 68 -12.10 -19.20 -6.37
C VAL A 68 -11.44 -19.77 -5.13
N GLU A 69 -10.17 -19.42 -4.87
CA GLU A 69 -9.37 -19.91 -3.74
C GLU A 69 -8.62 -18.73 -3.07
N PRO A 70 -9.32 -17.74 -2.51
CA PRO A 70 -8.72 -16.50 -2.02
C PRO A 70 -7.63 -16.72 -0.96
N ALA A 71 -7.80 -17.70 -0.08
CA ALA A 71 -6.80 -18.03 0.95
C ALA A 71 -5.52 -18.63 0.35
N ALA A 72 -5.64 -19.58 -0.57
CA ALA A 72 -4.49 -20.20 -1.22
C ALA A 72 -3.77 -19.21 -2.15
N ALA A 73 -4.54 -18.39 -2.87
CA ALA A 73 -4.02 -17.30 -3.69
C ALA A 73 -3.23 -16.29 -2.86
N TYR A 74 -3.74 -15.90 -1.68
CA TYR A 74 -3.06 -15.00 -0.76
C TYR A 74 -1.71 -15.56 -0.29
N GLU A 75 -1.67 -16.83 0.15
CA GLU A 75 -0.41 -17.46 0.56
C GLU A 75 0.59 -17.59 -0.60
N ALA A 76 0.12 -17.94 -1.79
CA ALA A 76 0.97 -17.99 -2.99
C ALA A 76 1.59 -16.63 -3.31
N LEU A 77 0.80 -15.55 -3.22
CA LEU A 77 1.27 -14.19 -3.46
C LEU A 77 2.21 -13.69 -2.37
N ARG A 78 1.97 -14.01 -1.09
CA ARG A 78 2.93 -13.68 -0.01
C ARG A 78 4.28 -14.32 -0.27
N ARG A 79 4.28 -15.58 -0.68
CA ARG A 79 5.49 -16.32 -1.02
C ARG A 79 6.19 -15.75 -2.26
N ALA A 80 5.42 -15.37 -3.28
CA ALA A 80 5.93 -14.66 -4.46
C ALA A 80 6.55 -13.31 -4.09
N LEU A 81 5.94 -12.55 -3.17
CA LEU A 81 6.44 -11.24 -2.75
C LEU A 81 7.80 -11.36 -2.04
N MET A 82 7.97 -12.36 -1.17
CA MET A 82 9.27 -12.63 -0.52
C MET A 82 10.35 -12.90 -1.58
N MET A 83 10.06 -13.80 -2.54
CA MET A 83 10.98 -14.11 -3.64
C MET A 83 11.31 -12.89 -4.52
N ALA A 84 10.32 -12.03 -4.80
CA ALA A 84 10.51 -10.82 -5.58
C ALA A 84 11.42 -9.80 -4.86
N ARG A 85 11.29 -9.68 -3.53
CA ARG A 85 12.14 -8.83 -2.69
C ARG A 85 13.58 -9.34 -2.66
N ASP A 86 13.77 -10.64 -2.46
CA ASP A 86 15.11 -11.25 -2.40
C ASP A 86 15.89 -11.12 -3.71
N SER A 87 15.18 -11.16 -4.84
CA SER A 87 15.78 -10.99 -6.17
C SER A 87 15.96 -9.52 -6.60
N GLY A 88 15.50 -8.57 -5.80
CA GLY A 88 15.51 -7.15 -6.15
C GLY A 88 14.55 -6.78 -7.29
N ASN A 89 13.61 -7.66 -7.67
CA ASN A 89 12.64 -7.40 -8.74
C ASN A 89 11.49 -6.51 -8.24
N ARG A 90 11.79 -5.21 -8.08
CA ARG A 90 10.87 -4.20 -7.53
C ARG A 90 9.57 -4.08 -8.35
N GLN A 91 9.65 -4.27 -9.67
CA GLN A 91 8.48 -4.20 -10.54
C GLN A 91 7.49 -5.35 -10.28
N ILE A 92 7.97 -6.60 -10.21
CA ILE A 92 7.09 -7.74 -9.90
C ILE A 92 6.56 -7.63 -8.47
N ALA A 93 7.39 -7.20 -7.52
CA ALA A 93 6.96 -7.00 -6.14
C ALA A 93 5.76 -6.03 -6.04
N SER A 94 5.76 -4.95 -6.83
CA SER A 94 4.67 -3.95 -6.85
C SER A 94 3.35 -4.53 -7.37
N HIS A 95 3.38 -5.36 -8.42
CA HIS A 95 2.18 -6.02 -8.95
C HIS A 95 1.60 -7.05 -7.98
N ILE A 96 2.48 -7.81 -7.32
CA ILE A 96 2.06 -8.77 -6.29
C ILE A 96 1.43 -8.02 -5.11
N ALA A 97 2.00 -6.89 -4.71
CA ALA A 97 1.49 -6.07 -3.63
C ALA A 97 0.07 -5.57 -3.89
N VAL A 98 -0.25 -5.08 -5.10
CA VAL A 98 -1.62 -4.68 -5.48
C VAL A 98 -2.64 -5.82 -5.27
N ASN A 99 -2.27 -7.05 -5.65
CA ASN A 99 -3.16 -8.20 -5.48
C ASN A 99 -3.28 -8.64 -4.01
N LEU A 100 -2.19 -8.55 -3.25
CA LEU A 100 -2.21 -8.80 -1.82
C LEU A 100 -3.06 -7.76 -1.07
N THR A 101 -3.07 -6.48 -1.48
CA THR A 101 -3.97 -5.47 -0.93
C THR A 101 -5.43 -5.92 -1.07
N ARG A 102 -5.87 -6.26 -2.28
CA ARG A 102 -7.27 -6.71 -2.51
C ARG A 102 -7.64 -7.90 -1.63
N LEU A 103 -6.76 -8.90 -1.56
CA LEU A 103 -7.00 -10.11 -0.78
C LEU A 103 -6.93 -9.89 0.73
N ALA A 104 -6.06 -9.00 1.21
CA ALA A 104 -5.98 -8.60 2.62
C ALA A 104 -7.24 -7.83 3.02
N THR A 105 -7.68 -6.88 2.18
CA THR A 105 -8.96 -6.18 2.32
C THR A 105 -10.09 -7.19 2.50
N ASN A 106 -10.25 -8.16 1.58
CA ASN A 106 -11.32 -9.18 1.67
C ASN A 106 -11.27 -10.07 2.94
N ARG A 107 -10.15 -10.07 3.66
CA ARG A 107 -9.93 -10.84 4.90
C ARG A 107 -10.05 -9.98 6.16
N ASP A 108 -10.43 -8.70 6.01
CA ASP A 108 -10.47 -7.71 7.08
C ASP A 108 -9.11 -7.48 7.77
N ASP A 109 -8.02 -7.74 7.05
CA ASP A 109 -6.65 -7.49 7.50
C ASP A 109 -6.19 -6.11 6.98
N THR A 110 -6.71 -5.06 7.61
CA THR A 110 -6.49 -3.66 7.22
C THR A 110 -5.02 -3.28 7.29
N ASP A 111 -4.31 -3.69 8.34
CA ASP A 111 -2.89 -3.38 8.52
C ASP A 111 -2.05 -3.92 7.36
N ALA A 112 -2.25 -5.20 7.00
CA ALA A 112 -1.56 -5.79 5.86
C ALA A 112 -1.98 -5.12 4.54
N ALA A 113 -3.26 -4.79 4.37
CA ALA A 113 -3.74 -4.12 3.15
C ALA A 113 -3.07 -2.75 2.95
N LEU A 114 -2.95 -1.96 4.03
CA LEU A 114 -2.25 -0.68 4.04
C LEU A 114 -0.75 -0.87 3.77
N ASP A 115 -0.10 -1.89 4.33
CA ASP A 115 1.33 -2.19 4.07
C ASP A 115 1.59 -2.50 2.59
N TYR A 116 0.75 -3.34 1.99
CA TYR A 116 0.90 -3.75 0.60
C TYR A 116 0.62 -2.58 -0.37
N VAL A 117 -0.39 -1.76 -0.08
CA VAL A 117 -0.72 -0.64 -0.98
C VAL A 117 0.30 0.48 -0.86
N THR A 118 0.85 0.75 0.33
CA THR A 118 2.00 1.64 0.52
C THR A 118 3.18 1.19 -0.34
N LEU A 119 3.52 -0.11 -0.30
CA LEU A 119 4.61 -0.66 -1.12
C LEU A 119 4.38 -0.41 -2.61
N ALA A 120 3.18 -0.67 -3.12
CA ALA A 120 2.86 -0.49 -4.52
C ALA A 120 2.95 0.98 -4.95
N VAL A 121 2.30 1.89 -4.21
CA VAL A 121 2.27 3.32 -4.54
C VAL A 121 3.68 3.93 -4.49
N ARG A 122 4.45 3.67 -3.43
CA ARG A 122 5.84 4.16 -3.31
C ARG A 122 6.72 3.62 -4.44
N SER A 123 6.59 2.35 -4.78
CA SER A 123 7.38 1.76 -5.87
C SER A 123 7.09 2.42 -7.22
N TYR A 124 5.83 2.70 -7.54
CA TYR A 124 5.46 3.39 -8.79
C TYR A 124 5.92 4.85 -8.80
N TYR A 125 5.84 5.53 -7.66
CA TYR A 125 6.35 6.89 -7.50
C TYR A 125 7.87 6.95 -7.69
N ASP A 126 8.62 6.12 -6.97
CA ASP A 126 10.09 6.12 -6.96
C ASP A 126 10.69 5.78 -8.32
N CYS A 127 10.04 4.91 -9.10
CA CYS A 127 10.50 4.56 -10.44
C CYS A 127 9.98 5.48 -11.55
N GLY A 128 9.12 6.46 -11.22
CA GLY A 128 8.46 7.34 -12.19
C GLY A 128 7.55 6.61 -13.19
N ASN A 129 7.24 5.33 -12.96
CA ASN A 129 6.36 4.55 -13.82
C ASN A 129 4.91 4.68 -13.36
N PHE A 130 4.25 5.71 -13.86
CA PHE A 130 2.86 6.00 -13.51
C PHE A 130 1.84 5.21 -14.33
N SER A 131 2.25 4.46 -15.35
CA SER A 131 1.33 3.67 -16.19
C SER A 131 0.53 2.64 -15.40
N LEU A 132 1.09 2.18 -14.27
CA LEU A 132 0.48 1.17 -13.40
C LEU A 132 -0.03 1.73 -12.08
N LEU A 133 0.20 3.02 -11.80
CA LEU A 133 -0.34 3.68 -10.61
C LEU A 133 -1.87 3.50 -10.47
N PRO A 134 -2.69 3.58 -11.54
CA PRO A 134 -4.13 3.34 -11.44
C PRO A 134 -4.51 1.99 -10.81
N THR A 135 -3.68 0.96 -10.96
CA THR A 135 -3.96 -0.37 -10.36
C THR A 135 -3.88 -0.33 -8.83
N ALA A 136 -2.89 0.37 -8.27
CA ALA A 136 -2.77 0.57 -6.83
C ALA A 136 -3.87 1.49 -6.30
N LEU A 137 -4.20 2.55 -7.05
CA LEU A 137 -5.28 3.47 -6.66
C LEU A 137 -6.65 2.79 -6.71
N ALA A 138 -6.88 1.83 -7.60
CA ALA A 138 -8.13 1.08 -7.68
C ALA A 138 -8.40 0.30 -6.40
N VAL A 139 -7.41 -0.50 -5.95
CA VAL A 139 -7.53 -1.28 -4.71
C VAL A 139 -7.51 -0.40 -3.46
N LEU A 140 -6.81 0.74 -3.50
CA LEU A 140 -6.81 1.73 -2.42
C LEU A 140 -8.17 2.44 -2.29
N THR A 141 -8.79 2.80 -3.42
CA THR A 141 -10.13 3.40 -3.45
C THR A 141 -11.14 2.48 -2.76
N ALA A 142 -11.10 1.19 -3.10
CA ALA A 142 -11.97 0.19 -2.47
C ALA A 142 -11.65 -0.01 -0.97
N LEU A 143 -10.38 0.03 -0.58
CA LEU A 143 -9.98 -0.05 0.83
C LEU A 143 -10.50 1.17 1.62
N LEU A 144 -10.30 2.39 1.13
CA LEU A 144 -10.73 3.63 1.79
C LEU A 144 -12.25 3.72 1.90
N ASP A 145 -12.98 3.30 0.86
CA ASP A 145 -14.44 3.20 0.90
C ASP A 145 -14.92 2.28 2.04
N ARG A 146 -14.27 1.12 2.22
CA ARG A 146 -14.57 0.19 3.33
C ARG A 146 -14.20 0.74 4.71
N LEU A 147 -13.19 1.61 4.78
CA LEU A 147 -12.82 2.33 5.99
C LEU A 147 -13.69 3.57 6.24
N ALA A 148 -14.78 3.75 5.48
CA ALA A 148 -15.68 4.91 5.54
C ALA A 148 -14.99 6.26 5.25
N ARG A 149 -13.81 6.24 4.61
CA ARG A 149 -13.10 7.44 4.13
C ARG A 149 -13.57 7.78 2.72
N ALA A 150 -14.84 8.22 2.63
CA ALA A 150 -15.53 8.44 1.37
C ALA A 150 -14.93 9.57 0.53
N GLU A 151 -14.56 10.72 1.13
CA GLU A 151 -13.99 11.83 0.37
C GLU A 151 -12.65 11.47 -0.30
N PRO A 152 -11.67 10.88 0.42
CA PRO A 152 -10.43 10.43 -0.20
C PRO A 152 -10.63 9.39 -1.30
N ALA A 153 -11.49 8.41 -1.06
CA ALA A 153 -11.80 7.38 -2.04
C ALA A 153 -12.40 7.99 -3.32
N ALA A 154 -13.35 8.92 -3.19
CA ALA A 154 -13.95 9.61 -4.33
C ALA A 154 -12.92 10.43 -5.12
N THR A 155 -12.04 11.17 -4.43
CA THR A 155 -10.97 11.94 -5.08
C THR A 155 -10.07 11.06 -5.95
N MET A 156 -9.70 9.86 -5.49
CA MET A 156 -8.79 8.98 -6.23
C MET A 156 -9.47 8.18 -7.34
N SER A 157 -10.77 7.89 -7.18
CA SER A 157 -11.52 6.94 -7.99
C SER A 157 -11.46 7.19 -9.51
N ARG A 158 -11.61 8.44 -9.95
CA ARG A 158 -11.57 8.78 -11.38
C ARG A 158 -10.18 8.62 -11.98
N PHE A 159 -9.14 8.97 -11.23
CA PHE A 159 -7.75 8.74 -11.66
C PHE A 159 -7.43 7.25 -11.74
N ALA A 160 -7.98 6.45 -10.81
CA ALA A 160 -7.85 5.00 -10.79
C ALA A 160 -8.59 4.31 -11.96
N THR A 161 -9.56 4.98 -12.57
CA THR A 161 -10.47 4.37 -13.56
C THR A 161 -9.84 4.34 -14.95
N THR A 162 -9.53 3.14 -15.41
CA THR A 162 -9.08 2.82 -16.77
C THR A 162 -9.86 1.61 -17.27
N THR A 163 -9.88 1.35 -18.58
CA THR A 163 -10.50 0.13 -19.12
C THR A 163 -9.92 -1.13 -18.48
N PHE A 164 -8.61 -1.15 -18.24
CA PHE A 164 -7.94 -2.28 -17.59
C PHE A 164 -8.37 -2.45 -16.12
N THR A 165 -8.37 -1.38 -15.34
CA THR A 165 -8.70 -1.48 -13.91
C THR A 165 -10.17 -1.82 -13.67
N GLN A 166 -11.09 -1.35 -14.52
CA GLN A 166 -12.50 -1.75 -14.46
C GLN A 166 -12.71 -3.25 -14.71
N LEU A 167 -11.90 -3.86 -15.58
CA LEU A 167 -11.97 -5.28 -15.86
C LEU A 167 -11.29 -6.13 -14.79
N ALA A 168 -10.14 -5.68 -14.28
CA ALA A 168 -9.30 -6.45 -13.38
C ALA A 168 -9.69 -6.33 -11.90
N TYR A 169 -10.34 -5.24 -11.51
CA TYR A 169 -10.62 -4.89 -10.11
C TYR A 169 -12.10 -4.49 -9.96
N PRO A 170 -13.04 -5.46 -9.97
CA PRO A 170 -14.48 -5.17 -9.89
C PRO A 170 -14.88 -4.42 -8.61
N GLU A 171 -14.10 -4.52 -7.54
CA GLU A 171 -14.26 -3.76 -6.31
C GLU A 171 -14.17 -2.24 -6.50
N LEU A 172 -13.44 -1.75 -7.51
CA LEU A 172 -13.40 -0.32 -7.83
C LEU A 172 -14.78 0.17 -8.27
N ALA A 173 -15.45 -0.59 -9.13
CA ALA A 173 -16.79 -0.25 -9.61
C ALA A 173 -17.84 -0.35 -8.48
N ALA A 174 -17.66 -1.29 -7.56
CA ALA A 174 -18.50 -1.38 -6.36
C ALA A 174 -18.29 -0.17 -5.43
N ALA A 175 -17.04 0.21 -5.17
CA ALA A 175 -16.71 1.39 -4.36
C ALA A 175 -17.27 2.67 -4.99
N ILE A 176 -17.07 2.91 -6.29
CA ILE A 176 -17.62 4.09 -6.96
C ILE A 176 -19.15 4.20 -6.81
N ARG A 177 -19.85 3.06 -6.88
CA ARG A 177 -21.31 3.03 -6.68
C ARG A 177 -21.68 3.43 -5.26
N HIS A 178 -21.03 2.83 -4.27
CA HIS A 178 -21.26 3.14 -2.86
C HIS A 178 -20.92 4.60 -2.52
N LEU A 179 -19.81 5.12 -3.05
CA LEU A 179 -19.41 6.51 -2.88
C LEU A 179 -20.46 7.48 -3.43
N ARG A 180 -21.12 7.18 -4.55
CA ARG A 180 -22.25 7.98 -5.07
C ARG A 180 -23.47 7.92 -4.16
N GLU A 181 -23.75 6.78 -3.55
CA GLU A 181 -24.85 6.62 -2.60
C GLU A 181 -24.59 7.45 -1.32
N VAL A 182 -23.35 7.46 -0.81
CA VAL A 182 -22.96 8.15 0.43
C VAL A 182 -22.79 9.66 0.24
N LEU A 183 -22.13 10.09 -0.85
CA LEU A 183 -21.79 11.50 -1.10
C LEU A 183 -22.83 12.24 -1.95
N GLY A 184 -23.75 11.50 -2.58
CA GLY A 184 -24.57 12.00 -3.68
C GLY A 184 -23.77 12.14 -4.98
N ASP A 185 -24.47 12.18 -6.12
CA ASP A 185 -23.84 12.24 -7.44
C ASP A 185 -22.99 13.51 -7.62
N ASP A 186 -23.50 14.68 -7.23
CA ASP A 186 -22.78 15.95 -7.35
C ASP A 186 -21.56 16.03 -6.44
N GLY A 187 -21.68 15.50 -5.21
CA GLY A 187 -20.58 15.44 -4.24
C GLY A 187 -19.45 14.54 -4.72
N TYR A 188 -19.81 13.33 -5.18
CA TYR A 188 -18.87 12.41 -5.82
C TYR A 188 -18.19 13.06 -7.04
N GLU A 189 -18.96 13.64 -7.96
CA GLU A 189 -18.43 14.24 -9.19
C GLU A 189 -17.44 15.38 -8.91
N SER A 190 -17.75 16.23 -7.93
CA SER A 190 -16.87 17.31 -7.50
C SER A 190 -15.52 16.78 -7.02
N LEU A 191 -15.53 15.81 -6.10
CA LEU A 191 -14.32 15.21 -5.53
C LEU A 191 -13.52 14.44 -6.58
N ALA A 192 -14.19 13.61 -7.38
CA ALA A 192 -13.57 12.84 -8.45
C ALA A 192 -12.91 13.74 -9.50
N GLN A 193 -13.51 14.91 -9.78
CA GLN A 193 -12.93 15.88 -10.70
C GLN A 193 -11.67 16.55 -10.13
N VAL A 194 -11.59 16.80 -8.83
CA VAL A 194 -10.38 17.31 -8.16
C VAL A 194 -9.21 16.36 -8.38
N GLY A 195 -9.40 15.05 -8.18
CA GLY A 195 -8.34 14.08 -8.41
C GLY A 195 -8.00 13.87 -9.89
N ALA A 196 -8.97 13.99 -10.79
CA ALA A 196 -8.76 13.80 -12.23
C ALA A 196 -7.81 14.82 -12.86
N VAL A 197 -7.72 16.02 -12.30
CA VAL A 197 -6.82 17.08 -12.78
C VAL A 197 -5.44 17.07 -12.10
N MET A 198 -5.22 16.19 -11.11
CA MET A 198 -3.92 16.05 -10.47
C MET A 198 -2.89 15.44 -11.44
N THR A 199 -1.62 15.83 -11.26
CA THR A 199 -0.53 15.11 -11.91
C THR A 199 -0.39 13.72 -11.28
N PRO A 200 0.17 12.72 -12.00
CA PRO A 200 0.39 11.40 -11.41
C PRO A 200 1.26 11.41 -10.14
N ALA A 201 2.26 12.30 -10.09
CA ALA A 201 3.09 12.47 -8.90
C ALA A 201 2.32 13.07 -7.72
N ALA A 202 1.45 14.07 -7.98
CA ALA A 202 0.59 14.65 -6.96
C ALA A 202 -0.43 13.63 -6.43
N MET A 203 -1.05 12.85 -7.32
CA MET A 203 -1.98 11.78 -6.93
C MET A 203 -1.30 10.68 -6.11
N ALA A 204 -0.07 10.28 -6.46
CA ALA A 204 0.69 9.32 -5.68
C ALA A 204 1.08 9.85 -4.28
N THR A 205 1.42 11.14 -4.17
CA THR A 205 1.70 11.79 -2.88
C THR A 205 0.44 11.83 -2.03
N TYR A 206 -0.67 12.30 -2.61
CA TYR A 206 -1.98 12.30 -1.98
C TYR A 206 -2.36 10.90 -1.47
N ALA A 207 -2.18 9.86 -2.30
CA ALA A 207 -2.43 8.49 -1.91
C ALA A 207 -1.63 8.03 -0.68
N ILE A 208 -0.35 8.41 -0.59
CA ILE A 208 0.50 8.09 0.56
C ILE A 208 -0.01 8.81 1.81
N ASP A 209 -0.33 10.10 1.71
CA ASP A 209 -0.86 10.88 2.83
C ASP A 209 -2.17 10.25 3.36
N GLN A 210 -3.06 9.83 2.46
CA GLN A 210 -4.33 9.19 2.83
C GLN A 210 -4.16 7.80 3.44
N ILE A 211 -3.09 7.07 3.09
CA ILE A 211 -2.73 5.82 3.76
C ILE A 211 -2.21 6.11 5.18
N ASP A 212 -1.35 7.10 5.34
CA ASP A 212 -0.76 7.44 6.63
C ASP A 212 -1.83 7.96 7.61
N GLU A 213 -2.78 8.77 7.14
CA GLU A 213 -3.96 9.17 7.92
C GLU A 213 -4.82 7.98 8.31
N ALA A 214 -5.11 7.06 7.38
CA ALA A 214 -5.90 5.87 7.66
C ALA A 214 -5.24 4.97 8.71
N ARG A 215 -3.90 4.92 8.78
CA ARG A 215 -3.17 4.21 9.85
C ARG A 215 -3.33 4.88 11.20
N ALA A 216 -3.19 6.21 11.23
CA ALA A 216 -3.27 6.97 12.47
C ALA A 216 -4.64 6.85 13.15
N GLU A 217 -5.71 6.59 12.39
CA GLU A 217 -7.06 6.36 12.92
C GLU A 217 -7.29 4.95 13.49
N LEU A 218 -6.38 4.00 13.22
CA LEU A 218 -6.46 2.61 13.69
C LEU A 218 -5.71 2.36 15.02
N GLU A 219 -4.86 3.30 15.42
CA GLU A 219 -4.10 3.29 16.69
C GLU A 219 -4.91 3.87 17.86
#